data_AF-A0A434EQU7-F1
#
_entry.id   AF-A0A434EQU7-F1
#
_cell.length_a   1.000
_cell.length_b   1.000
_cell.length_c   1.000
_cell.angle_alpha   90.00
_cell.angle_beta   90.00
_cell.angle_gamma   90.00
#
_symmetry.space_group_name_H-M   'P 1'
#
loop_
_entity.id
_entity.type
_entity.pdbx_description
1 polymer ?
#
loop_
_entity_poly.entity_id
_entity_poly.type
_entity_poly.pdbx_seq_one_letter_code
_entity_poly.pdbx_strand_id
1 'polypeptide(L)' 'PGWVDTPIWEFVAGDRKAETLAAMAERLPAGRVGRPEDIADAIRFLIGNGFTTGETLHVEGGHRLI' A
#
# COMPACT_ATOMS: atom_id res chain seq x y z
N PRO A 1 4.88 2.86 -2.91
CA PRO A 1 3.78 2.14 -2.21
C PRO A 1 3.17 1.09 -3.15
N GLY A 2 2.48 0.09 -2.61
CA GLY A 2 1.73 -0.90 -3.38
C GLY A 2 0.29 -0.46 -3.64
N TRP A 3 -0.62 -1.43 -3.78
CA TRP A 3 -2.05 -1.14 -3.80
C TRP A 3 -2.52 -0.73 -2.41
N VAL A 4 -3.09 0.47 -2.32
CA VAL A 4 -3.55 1.08 -1.06
C VAL A 4 -4.99 1.55 -1.25
N ASP A 5 -5.89 1.19 -0.35
CA ASP A 5 -7.27 1.68 -0.35
C ASP A 5 -7.27 3.18 -0.02
N THR A 6 -7.48 3.98 -1.05
CA THR A 6 -7.62 5.43 -1.01
C THR A 6 -8.84 5.82 -1.85
N PRO A 7 -9.34 7.07 -1.73
CA PRO A 7 -10.49 7.53 -2.52
C PRO A 7 -10.29 7.44 -4.04
N ILE A 8 -9.06 7.32 -4.55
CA ILE A 8 -8.81 7.17 -6.00
C ILE A 8 -9.56 5.97 -6.61
N TRP A 9 -9.78 4.91 -5.83
CA TRP A 9 -10.47 3.71 -6.30
C TRP A 9 -11.95 3.91 -6.56
N GLU A 10 -12.57 4.95 -5.99
CA GLU A 10 -13.95 5.33 -6.32
C GLU A 10 -14.02 5.82 -7.77
N PHE A 11 -12.99 6.51 -8.26
CA PHE A 11 -12.91 6.98 -9.64
C PHE A 11 -12.44 5.90 -10.61
N VAL A 12 -11.52 5.02 -10.17
CA VAL A 12 -10.92 3.98 -11.02
C VAL A 12 -11.85 2.77 -11.19
N ALA A 13 -12.49 2.33 -10.11
CA ALA A 13 -13.29 1.10 -10.11
C ALA A 13 -14.79 1.35 -9.88
N GLY A 14 -15.19 2.55 -9.44
CA GLY A 14 -16.59 2.89 -9.19
C GLY A 14 -17.25 1.90 -8.22
N ASP A 15 -18.44 1.45 -8.59
CA ASP A 15 -19.21 0.47 -7.83
C ASP A 15 -18.47 -0.86 -7.59
N ARG A 16 -17.48 -1.18 -8.44
CA ARG A 16 -16.66 -2.39 -8.31
C ARG A 16 -15.44 -2.21 -7.40
N LYS A 17 -15.29 -1.07 -6.72
CA LYS A 17 -14.15 -0.81 -5.82
C LYS A 17 -13.91 -1.96 -4.84
N ALA A 18 -14.95 -2.38 -4.12
CA ALA A 18 -14.80 -3.41 -3.08
C ALA A 18 -14.34 -4.76 -3.65
N GLU A 19 -14.98 -5.22 -4.72
CA GLU A 19 -14.61 -6.46 -5.43
C GLU A 19 -13.17 -6.38 -5.98
N THR A 20 -12.82 -5.25 -6.60
CA THR A 20 -11.49 -5.02 -7.17
C THR A 20 -10.41 -5.08 -6.10
N LEU A 21 -10.61 -4.41 -4.96
CA LEU A 21 -9.65 -4.41 -3.85
C LEU A 21 -9.54 -5.79 -3.18
N ALA A 22 -10.64 -6.54 -3.08
CA ALA A 22 -10.62 -7.91 -2.57
C ALA A 22 -9.81 -8.84 -3.48
N ALA A 23 -10.04 -8.79 -4.80
CA ALA A 23 -9.26 -9.58 -5.76
C ALA A 23 -7.77 -9.20 -5.77
N MET A 24 -7.45 -7.93 -5.56
CA MET A 24 -6.07 -7.46 -5.39
C MET A 24 -5.43 -8.00 -4.10
N ALA A 25 -6.17 -8.01 -3.00
CA ALA A 25 -5.69 -8.53 -1.72
C ALA A 25 -5.28 -10.01 -1.80
N GLU A 26 -6.05 -10.85 -2.49
CA GLU A 26 -5.77 -12.28 -2.66
C GLU A 26 -4.45 -12.56 -3.39
N ARG A 27 -4.00 -11.62 -4.23
CA ARG A 27 -2.74 -11.74 -4.97
C ARG A 27 -1.53 -11.38 -4.13
N LEU A 28 -1.69 -10.48 -3.17
CA LEU A 28 -0.58 -9.97 -2.38
C LEU A 28 -0.15 -11.01 -1.33
N PRO A 29 1.15 -11.27 -1.14
CA PRO A 29 1.65 -12.12 -0.06
C PRO A 29 1.15 -11.73 1.33
N ALA A 30 0.91 -10.44 1.58
CA ALA A 30 0.34 -9.95 2.84
C ALA A 30 -1.16 -10.28 3.02
N GLY A 31 -1.84 -10.79 1.99
CA GLY A 31 -3.26 -11.16 2.03
C GLY A 31 -4.23 -9.99 2.18
N ARG A 32 -3.77 -8.75 1.99
CA ARG A 32 -4.57 -7.53 2.10
C ARG A 32 -3.98 -6.41 1.25
N VAL A 33 -4.85 -5.51 0.79
CA VAL A 33 -4.41 -4.19 0.32
C VAL A 33 -3.93 -3.34 1.50
N GLY A 34 -3.03 -2.40 1.22
CA GLY A 34 -2.61 -1.41 2.19
C GLY A 34 -3.75 -0.47 2.55
N ARG A 35 -3.67 0.15 3.73
CA ARG A 35 -4.46 1.32 4.12
C ARG A 35 -3.55 2.56 4.18
N PRO A 36 -4.10 3.78 4.15
CA PRO A 36 -3.28 5.00 4.24
C PRO A 36 -2.37 5.03 5.48
N GLU A 37 -2.82 4.44 6.59
CA GLU A 37 -2.05 4.38 7.84
C GLU A 37 -0.75 3.56 7.70
N ASP A 38 -0.75 2.51 6.86
CA ASP A 38 0.47 1.73 6.61
C ASP A 38 1.57 2.60 5.99
N ILE A 39 1.17 3.55 5.13
CA ILE A 39 2.10 4.49 4.49
C ILE A 39 2.51 5.59 5.48
N ALA A 40 1.59 6.07 6.31
CA ALA A 40 1.89 7.05 7.35
C ALA A 40 2.91 6.51 8.37
N ASP A 41 2.77 5.25 8.78
CA ASP A 41 3.72 4.59 9.69
C ASP A 41 5.12 4.46 9.07
N ALA A 42 5.20 4.15 7.78
CA ALA A 42 6.48 4.10 7.06
C ALA A 42 7.14 5.48 6.97
N ILE A 43 6.36 6.54 6.73
CA ILE A 43 6.87 7.91 6.77
C ILE A 43 7.38 8.23 8.19
N ARG A 44 6.60 7.89 9.23
CA ARG A 44 7.00 8.10 10.64
C ARG A 44 8.30 7.38 10.99
N PHE A 45 8.47 6.16 10.50
CA PHE A 45 9.72 5.40 10.64
C PHE A 45 10.91 6.14 10.01
N LEU A 46 10.77 6.60 8.77
CA LEU A 46 11.84 7.29 8.05
C LEU A 46 12.20 8.64 8.68
N ILE A 47 11.22 9.48 8.99
CA ILE A 47 11.49 10.81 9.59
C ILE A 47 12.09 10.70 11.00
N GLY A 48 11.85 9.58 11.69
CA GLY A 48 12.40 9.31 13.02
C GLY A 48 13.87 8.88 13.02
N ASN A 49 14.42 8.51 11.86
CA ASN A 49 15.79 8.01 11.75
C ASN A 49 16.72 9.00 11.04
N GLY A 50 17.40 9.85 11.82
CA GLY A 50 18.33 10.86 11.31
C GLY A 50 19.60 10.32 10.62
N PHE A 51 19.80 9.00 10.57
CA PHE A 51 20.92 8.36 9.90
C PHE A 51 20.53 7.60 8.61
N THR A 52 19.26 7.67 8.21
CA THR A 52 18.79 7.10 6.93
C THR A 52 18.79 8.17 5.84
N THR A 53 19.47 7.90 4.73
CA THR A 53 19.48 8.76 3.54
C THR A 53 19.68 7.94 2.27
N GLY A 54 19.14 8.40 1.14
CA GLY A 54 19.31 7.75 -0.17
C GLY A 54 18.59 6.41 -0.36
N GLU A 55 17.74 6.00 0.58
CA GLU A 55 17.07 4.70 0.58
C GLU A 55 15.64 4.77 0.04
N THR A 56 15.16 3.67 -0.55
CA THR A 56 13.76 3.54 -1.00
C THR A 56 13.04 2.48 -0.18
N LEU A 57 12.17 2.91 0.75
CA LEU A 57 11.34 1.98 1.51
C LEU A 57 10.12 1.52 0.70
N HIS A 58 10.09 0.24 0.34
CA HIS A 58 8.95 -0.37 -0.33
C HIS A 58 7.89 -0.83 0.70
N VAL A 59 6.71 -0.21 0.66
CA VAL A 59 5.55 -0.54 1.50
C VAL A 59 4.43 -0.99 0.58
N GLU A 60 4.40 -2.29 0.29
CA GLU A 60 3.56 -2.80 -0.82
C GLU A 60 2.94 -4.18 -0.61
N GLY A 61 3.01 -4.78 0.60
CA GLY A 61 2.35 -6.06 0.89
C GLY A 61 2.88 -7.27 0.13
N GLY A 62 4.11 -7.19 -0.40
CA GLY A 62 4.78 -8.20 -1.24
C GLY A 62 4.51 -8.05 -2.75
N HIS A 63 3.94 -6.93 -3.21
CA HIS A 63 3.57 -6.73 -4.62
C HIS A 63 4.74 -6.92 -5.61
N ARG A 64 5.98 -6.63 -5.25
CA ARG A 64 7.16 -6.85 -6.11
C ARG A 64 7.57 -8.32 -6.24
N LEU A 65 6.98 -9.21 -5.46
CA LEU A 65 7.30 -10.64 -5.45
C LEU A 65 6.39 -11.46 -6.38
N ILE A 66 5.44 -10.82 -7.06
CA ILE A 66 4.39 -11.45 -7.87
C ILE A 66 4.21 -10.78 -9.24
#